data_AF-A0A1B0DG61-F1
#
_entry.id   AF-A0A1B0DG61-F1
#
_cell.length_a   1.000
_cell.length_b   1.000
_cell.length_c   1.000
_cell.angle_alpha   90.00
_cell.angle_beta   90.00
_cell.angle_gamma   90.00
#
_symmetry.space_group_name_H-M   'P 1'
#
loop_
_entity.id
_entity.type
_entity.pdbx_description
1 polymer ?
#
loop_
_entity_poly.entity_id
_entity_poly.type
_entity_poly.pdbx_seq_one_letter_code
_entity_poly.pdbx_strand_id
1 'polypeptide(L)'
;QKKVDLFFVKTIIFENYLKGRKRSLWISVSNDLKYDAIRDLKDIGAHRIDVHALNKFKYAKISSSVNNNVKKGVIFSTYSALIGESQSTGGKYKSRLKQLLHWCGEDFDGVIVFDECHKAKNLCPVGSSKPTKTGLTALELQNKLPKARVVYASATGASEPRNMAYMVRLGIWGAGTPFASFNDFITAVEKRGVGAMEVVAMDMKLRGMYIARQLSFHGVSFKIEEVALSDEFKKVYDQSVELWVEAMQKFTEAAELIDAESRMKKTMWGQFWSAHQRFFKYLCIASKVNHAVVVAREAIKYGKCVVIGLQSTGEARTLEQLERDDGELSDFVSTAK
;
A
#
# COMPACT_ATOMS: atom_id res chain seq x y z
N GLN A 1 -4.84 14.64 -2.66
CA GLN A 1 -5.49 13.48 -2.05
C GLN A 1 -4.92 13.25 -0.67
N LYS A 2 -3.71 12.66 -0.54
CA LYS A 2 -3.14 12.28 0.77
C LYS A 2 -3.18 13.36 1.85
N LYS A 3 -2.75 14.60 1.58
CA LYS A 3 -2.77 15.70 2.58
C LYS A 3 -4.18 16.04 3.13
N VAL A 4 -5.22 15.88 2.31
CA VAL A 4 -6.61 16.16 2.72
C VAL A 4 -7.19 14.99 3.50
N ASP A 5 -6.94 13.77 3.05
CA ASP A 5 -7.40 12.54 3.72
C ASP A 5 -6.76 12.41 5.12
N LEU A 6 -5.47 12.71 5.22
CA LEU A 6 -4.73 12.75 6.50
C LEU A 6 -5.27 13.83 7.45
N PHE A 7 -5.76 14.97 6.93
CA PHE A 7 -6.39 16.00 7.75
C PHE A 7 -7.69 15.53 8.41
N PHE A 8 -8.51 14.75 7.72
CA PHE A 8 -9.70 14.17 8.34
C PHE A 8 -9.34 13.13 9.39
N VAL A 9 -8.40 12.23 9.07
CA VAL A 9 -7.96 11.17 9.99
C VAL A 9 -7.47 11.73 11.32
N LYS A 10 -6.55 12.70 11.28
CA LYS A 10 -5.99 13.33 12.49
C LYS A 10 -7.05 14.08 13.30
N THR A 11 -7.99 14.75 12.63
CA THR A 11 -9.09 15.46 13.29
C THR A 11 -10.04 14.50 14.00
N ILE A 12 -10.40 13.38 13.36
CA ILE A 12 -11.27 12.34 13.95
C ILE A 12 -10.61 11.73 15.19
N ILE A 13 -9.31 11.42 15.13
CA ILE A 13 -8.55 10.91 16.29
C ILE A 13 -8.55 11.95 17.41
N PHE A 14 -8.24 13.21 17.10
CA PHE A 14 -8.15 14.27 18.10
C PHE A 14 -9.49 14.54 18.78
N GLU A 15 -10.59 14.64 18.01
CA GLU A 15 -11.94 14.82 18.55
C GLU A 15 -12.34 13.67 19.49
N ASN A 16 -12.10 12.42 19.08
CA ASN A 16 -12.39 11.26 19.92
C ASN A 16 -11.54 11.26 21.20
N TYR A 17 -10.27 11.66 21.09
CA TYR A 17 -9.42 11.84 22.26
C TYR A 17 -10.00 12.89 23.20
N LEU A 18 -10.46 14.04 22.71
CA LEU A 18 -11.10 15.07 23.55
C LEU A 18 -12.40 14.56 24.21
N LYS A 19 -13.19 13.74 23.52
CA LYS A 19 -14.40 13.07 24.04
C LYS A 19 -14.12 11.90 25.00
N GLY A 20 -12.89 11.74 25.47
CA GLY A 20 -12.53 10.71 26.46
C GLY A 20 -12.09 9.37 25.87
N ARG A 21 -12.17 9.18 24.55
CA ARG A 21 -11.73 7.94 23.87
C ARG A 21 -10.23 8.03 23.58
N LYS A 22 -9.44 7.75 24.62
CA LYS A 22 -7.99 8.01 24.61
C LYS A 22 -7.15 6.97 23.87
N ARG A 23 -7.75 5.95 23.25
CA ARG A 23 -7.05 4.87 22.54
C ARG A 23 -7.51 4.82 21.09
N SER A 24 -6.57 4.73 20.15
CA SER A 24 -6.87 4.61 18.71
C SER A 24 -5.86 3.69 18.04
N LEU A 25 -6.29 3.03 16.95
CA LEU A 25 -5.45 2.22 16.09
C LEU A 25 -5.31 2.92 14.73
N TRP A 26 -4.08 3.04 14.23
CA TRP A 26 -3.80 3.53 12.89
C TRP A 26 -3.02 2.45 12.15
N ILE A 27 -3.66 1.85 11.14
CA ILE A 27 -3.11 0.77 10.34
C ILE A 27 -2.80 1.33 8.96
N SER A 28 -1.54 1.28 8.53
CA SER A 28 -1.07 1.84 7.26
C SER A 28 -0.11 0.88 6.55
N VAL A 29 0.52 1.34 5.47
CA VAL A 29 1.32 0.50 4.56
C VAL A 29 2.81 0.45 4.89
N SER A 30 3.38 1.53 5.44
CA SER A 30 4.79 1.60 5.84
C SER A 30 4.92 2.13 7.27
N ASN A 31 5.98 1.71 7.96
CA ASN A 31 6.33 2.25 9.27
C ASN A 31 6.73 3.73 9.20
N ASP A 32 7.25 4.21 8.06
CA ASP A 32 7.70 5.60 7.91
C ASP A 32 6.53 6.58 7.98
N LEU A 33 5.35 6.15 7.53
CA LEU A 33 4.10 6.92 7.61
C LEU A 33 3.69 7.19 9.07
N LYS A 34 4.33 6.55 10.05
CA LYS A 34 4.20 6.95 11.47
C LYS A 34 4.71 8.37 11.70
N TYR A 35 5.80 8.77 11.06
CA TYR A 35 6.35 10.12 11.22
C TYR A 35 5.42 11.15 10.59
N ASP A 36 4.78 10.81 9.46
CA ASP A 36 3.69 11.60 8.89
C ASP A 36 2.52 11.70 9.88
N ALA A 37 2.05 10.60 10.46
CA ALA A 37 0.98 10.62 11.46
C ALA A 37 1.32 11.48 12.69
N ILE A 38 2.57 11.44 13.16
CA ILE A 38 3.06 12.29 14.27
C ILE A 38 3.04 13.77 13.87
N ARG A 39 3.63 14.11 12.71
CA ARG A 39 3.66 15.48 12.20
C ARG A 39 2.24 16.00 12.05
N ASP A 40 1.38 15.21 11.44
CA ASP A 40 0.01 15.57 11.14
C ASP A 40 -0.78 15.89 12.43
N LEU A 41 -0.66 15.06 13.49
CA LEU A 41 -1.27 15.35 14.80
C LEU A 41 -0.68 16.61 15.44
N LYS A 42 0.63 16.84 15.31
CA LYS A 42 1.27 18.07 15.83
C LYS A 42 0.76 19.32 15.11
N ASP A 43 0.54 19.27 13.80
CA ASP A 43 0.07 20.41 13.00
C ASP A 43 -1.30 20.94 13.46
N ILE A 44 -2.13 20.09 14.08
CA ILE A 44 -3.44 20.48 14.63
C ILE A 44 -3.41 20.75 16.14
N GLY A 45 -2.22 20.88 16.73
CA GLY A 45 -2.05 21.13 18.17
C GLY A 45 -2.28 19.92 19.07
N ALA A 46 -2.42 18.70 18.53
CA ALA A 46 -2.68 17.49 19.30
C ALA A 46 -1.42 16.88 19.93
N HIS A 47 -0.54 17.72 20.50
CA HIS A 47 0.77 17.32 21.03
C HIS A 47 0.74 16.31 22.18
N ARG A 48 -0.42 16.11 22.82
CA ARG A 48 -0.62 15.18 23.95
C ARG A 48 -0.99 13.76 23.51
N ILE A 49 -1.05 13.50 22.21
CA ILE A 49 -1.38 12.19 21.64
C ILE A 49 -0.10 11.56 21.10
N ASP A 50 0.46 10.64 21.88
CA ASP A 50 1.64 9.89 21.48
C ASP A 50 1.28 8.82 20.42
N VAL A 51 2.18 8.62 19.46
CA VAL A 51 2.07 7.60 18.42
C VAL A 51 3.13 6.52 18.64
N HIS A 52 2.70 5.30 18.93
CA HIS A 52 3.58 4.18 19.26
C HIS A 52 3.58 3.14 18.15
N ALA A 53 4.77 2.75 17.68
CA ALA A 53 4.89 1.74 16.63
C ALA A 53 4.71 0.33 17.20
N LEU A 54 3.83 -0.48 16.60
CA LEU A 54 3.53 -1.83 17.08
C LEU A 54 4.76 -2.76 17.03
N ASN A 55 5.60 -2.63 16.00
CA ASN A 55 6.80 -3.46 15.82
C ASN A 55 7.83 -3.26 16.94
N LYS A 56 7.88 -2.09 17.58
CA LYS A 56 8.81 -1.81 18.69
C LYS A 56 8.36 -2.39 20.03
N PHE A 57 7.10 -2.84 20.17
CA PHE A 57 6.67 -3.54 21.38
C PHE A 57 7.15 -5.00 21.38
N LYS A 58 7.58 -5.51 22.52
CA LYS A 58 7.75 -6.96 22.72
C LYS A 58 6.38 -7.64 22.79
N TYR A 59 6.31 -8.96 22.58
CA TYR A 59 5.09 -9.78 22.67
C TYR A 59 4.60 -9.99 24.12
N ALA A 60 4.54 -8.90 24.88
CA ALA A 60 4.01 -8.77 26.24
C ALA A 60 2.82 -7.79 26.25
N LYS A 61 2.23 -7.50 27.41
CA LYS A 61 1.13 -6.51 27.48
C LYS A 61 1.65 -5.16 26.98
N ILE A 62 0.92 -4.47 26.11
CA ILE A 62 1.32 -3.12 25.67
C ILE A 62 1.37 -2.15 26.85
N SER A 63 0.48 -2.35 27.83
CA SER A 63 0.41 -1.57 29.07
C SER A 63 1.37 -2.03 30.18
N SER A 64 2.30 -2.97 29.94
CA SER A 64 3.28 -3.38 30.96
C SER A 64 4.54 -2.53 30.95
N SER A 65 5.33 -2.59 32.03
CA SER A 65 6.63 -1.92 32.17
C SER A 65 7.59 -2.22 31.01
N VAL A 66 7.64 -3.48 30.56
CA VAL A 66 8.46 -3.93 29.42
C VAL A 66 8.14 -3.19 28.11
N ASN A 67 6.93 -2.65 27.98
CA ASN A 67 6.44 -1.91 26.82
C ASN A 67 6.09 -0.45 27.20
N ASN A 68 6.81 0.13 28.17
CA ASN A 68 6.70 1.53 28.59
C ASN A 68 5.32 1.96 29.12
N ASN A 69 4.52 1.02 29.64
CA ASN A 69 3.22 1.31 30.26
C ASN A 69 2.26 2.12 29.37
N VAL A 70 2.23 1.82 28.07
CA VAL A 70 1.38 2.54 27.11
C VAL A 70 -0.10 2.23 27.37
N LYS A 71 -0.83 3.20 27.94
CA LYS A 71 -2.27 3.09 28.29
C LYS A 71 -3.20 3.90 27.38
N LYS A 72 -2.66 4.91 26.69
CA LYS A 72 -3.39 5.85 25.82
C LYS A 72 -2.52 6.27 24.64
N GLY A 73 -3.13 6.90 23.65
CA GLY A 73 -2.47 7.35 22.41
C GLY A 73 -2.93 6.56 21.20
N VAL A 74 -2.14 6.65 20.13
CA VAL A 74 -2.33 5.93 18.88
C VAL A 74 -1.32 4.79 18.82
N ILE A 75 -1.81 3.56 18.61
CA ILE A 75 -0.92 2.49 18.16
C ILE A 75 -0.91 2.50 16.64
N PHE A 76 0.28 2.75 16.08
CA PHE A 76 0.55 2.70 14.67
C PHE A 76 1.08 1.32 14.28
N SER A 77 0.47 0.69 13.29
CA SER A 77 0.87 -0.62 12.78
C SER A 77 0.90 -0.60 11.28
N THR A 78 1.86 -1.30 10.67
CA THR A 78 1.70 -1.69 9.27
C THR A 78 0.72 -2.86 9.14
N TYR A 79 0.14 -3.03 7.96
CA TYR A 79 -0.61 -4.22 7.60
C TYR A 79 0.23 -5.51 7.76
N SER A 80 1.52 -5.46 7.44
CA SER A 80 2.46 -6.57 7.62
C SER A 80 2.77 -6.86 9.09
N ALA A 81 2.96 -5.83 9.92
CA ALA A 81 3.17 -6.01 11.35
C ALA A 81 1.94 -6.58 12.05
N LEU A 82 0.73 -6.24 11.58
CA LEU A 82 -0.52 -6.73 12.16
C LEU A 82 -0.67 -8.26 12.11
N ILE A 83 -0.18 -8.88 11.04
CA ILE A 83 -0.18 -10.34 10.84
C ILE A 83 0.99 -11.06 11.51
N GLY A 84 1.86 -10.31 12.20
CA GLY A 84 3.07 -10.82 12.83
C GLY A 84 2.77 -11.80 13.98
N GLU A 85 3.53 -12.88 14.03
CA GLU A 85 3.45 -13.93 15.05
C GLU A 85 4.79 -14.11 15.75
N SER A 86 4.75 -14.44 17.05
CA SER A 86 5.93 -14.71 17.85
C SER A 86 6.41 -16.14 17.60
N GLN A 87 7.68 -16.31 17.25
CA GLN A 87 8.35 -17.62 17.23
C GLN A 87 8.81 -18.07 18.62
N SER A 88 8.84 -17.16 19.60
CA SER A 88 9.22 -17.47 20.98
C SER A 88 8.03 -18.00 21.78
N THR A 89 8.23 -19.14 22.44
CA THR A 89 7.28 -19.79 23.37
C THR A 89 7.10 -19.02 24.69
N GLY A 90 7.99 -18.08 25.01
CA GLY A 90 7.98 -17.31 26.27
C GLY A 90 7.17 -16.02 26.25
N GLY A 91 6.68 -15.58 25.09
CA GLY A 91 5.86 -14.37 24.96
C GLY A 91 4.42 -14.60 25.44
N LYS A 92 3.84 -13.64 26.16
CA LYS A 92 2.44 -13.72 26.64
C LYS A 92 1.44 -13.82 25.47
N TYR A 93 1.74 -13.19 24.34
CA TYR A 93 0.87 -13.19 23.16
C TYR A 93 1.56 -13.88 21.98
N LYS A 94 0.85 -14.80 21.33
CA LYS A 94 1.35 -15.50 20.14
C LYS A 94 1.25 -14.66 18.85
N SER A 95 0.32 -13.72 18.78
CA SER A 95 0.13 -12.84 17.60
C SER A 95 -0.05 -11.37 17.98
N ARG A 96 0.33 -10.48 17.05
CA ARG A 96 0.15 -9.03 17.18
C ARG A 96 -1.31 -8.63 17.26
N LEU A 97 -2.19 -9.28 16.50
CA LEU A 97 -3.64 -9.08 16.61
C LEU A 97 -4.14 -9.32 18.04
N LYS A 98 -3.81 -10.47 18.66
CA LYS A 98 -4.24 -10.78 20.04
C LYS A 98 -3.70 -9.76 21.05
N GLN A 99 -2.46 -9.31 20.85
CA GLN A 99 -1.84 -8.29 21.68
C GLN A 99 -2.61 -6.95 21.59
N LEU A 100 -2.97 -6.52 20.37
CA LEU A 100 -3.76 -5.30 20.14
C LEU A 100 -5.17 -5.41 20.72
N LEU A 101 -5.86 -6.54 20.49
CA LEU A 101 -7.20 -6.77 21.02
C LEU A 101 -7.22 -6.67 22.55
N HIS A 102 -6.22 -7.23 23.23
CA HIS A 102 -6.09 -7.07 24.67
C HIS A 102 -5.85 -5.61 25.10
N TRP A 103 -5.07 -4.84 24.34
CA TRP A 103 -4.87 -3.42 24.66
C TRP A 103 -6.12 -2.58 24.42
N CYS A 104 -6.93 -2.93 23.42
CA CYS A 104 -8.23 -2.31 23.15
C CYS A 104 -9.24 -2.65 24.27
N GLY A 105 -9.29 -3.92 24.68
CA GLY A 105 -10.32 -4.44 25.59
C GLY A 105 -11.66 -4.65 24.88
N GLU A 106 -12.59 -5.31 25.56
CA GLU A 106 -13.88 -5.72 24.99
C GLU A 106 -14.81 -4.53 24.68
N ASP A 107 -14.76 -3.50 25.52
CA ASP A 107 -15.57 -2.27 25.37
C ASP A 107 -14.88 -1.17 24.55
N PHE A 108 -13.91 -1.54 23.72
CA PHE A 108 -13.21 -0.55 22.90
C PHE A 108 -14.17 0.13 21.92
N ASP A 109 -14.39 1.42 22.14
CA ASP A 109 -15.16 2.30 21.26
C ASP A 109 -14.27 3.36 20.57
N GLY A 110 -12.95 3.20 20.62
CA GLY A 110 -12.00 4.09 19.98
C GLY A 110 -12.05 4.03 18.44
N VAL A 111 -11.18 4.82 17.81
CA VAL A 111 -11.07 4.90 16.35
C VAL A 111 -10.10 3.84 15.84
N ILE A 112 -10.47 3.16 14.76
CA ILE A 112 -9.59 2.31 13.94
C ILE A 112 -9.52 2.94 12.55
N VAL A 113 -8.33 3.37 12.16
CA VAL A 113 -8.06 3.92 10.84
C VAL A 113 -7.38 2.86 10.01
N PHE A 114 -7.98 2.53 8.88
CA PHE A 114 -7.35 1.77 7.80
C PHE A 114 -6.93 2.75 6.72
N ASP A 115 -5.67 3.15 6.79
CA ASP A 115 -5.01 4.09 5.88
C ASP A 115 -4.35 3.34 4.71
N GLU A 116 -4.45 3.92 3.51
CA GLU A 116 -4.09 3.25 2.25
C GLU A 116 -4.70 1.84 2.15
N CYS A 117 -5.97 1.71 2.56
CA CYS A 117 -6.65 0.43 2.72
C CYS A 117 -6.84 -0.35 1.42
N HIS A 118 -6.53 0.28 0.30
CA HIS A 118 -6.27 -0.37 -0.97
C HIS A 118 -5.11 -1.40 -0.89
N LYS A 119 -4.36 -1.59 0.19
CA LYS A 119 -3.45 -2.77 0.32
C LYS A 119 -4.14 -4.00 0.95
N ALA A 120 -5.35 -3.84 1.48
CA ALA A 120 -6.17 -4.93 2.01
C ALA A 120 -7.17 -5.52 0.99
N LYS A 121 -7.06 -5.17 -0.31
CA LYS A 121 -8.01 -5.57 -1.37
C LYS A 121 -8.18 -7.08 -1.53
N ASN A 122 -7.12 -7.84 -1.25
CA ASN A 122 -7.09 -9.28 -1.49
C ASN A 122 -7.82 -10.09 -0.41
N LEU A 123 -8.89 -9.53 0.16
CA LEU A 123 -9.81 -10.21 1.06
C LEU A 123 -10.77 -11.11 0.25
N CYS A 124 -11.10 -10.70 -0.98
CA CYS A 124 -11.82 -11.49 -1.98
C CYS A 124 -11.04 -11.44 -3.30
N PRO A 125 -10.05 -12.33 -3.48
CA PRO A 125 -9.21 -12.26 -4.68
C PRO A 125 -9.96 -12.78 -5.91
N VAL A 126 -9.47 -12.42 -7.11
CA VAL A 126 -10.09 -12.82 -8.38
C VAL A 126 -9.73 -14.28 -8.67
N GLY A 127 -10.72 -15.12 -8.98
CA GLY A 127 -10.53 -16.55 -9.28
C GLY A 127 -10.45 -17.44 -8.02
N SER A 128 -9.71 -18.55 -8.11
CA SER A 128 -9.61 -19.59 -7.07
C SER A 128 -8.51 -19.35 -6.02
N SER A 129 -8.06 -18.10 -5.88
CA SER A 129 -6.98 -17.74 -4.93
C SER A 129 -7.53 -17.56 -3.51
N LYS A 130 -6.72 -17.89 -2.50
CA LYS A 130 -7.12 -17.76 -1.09
C LYS A 130 -7.03 -16.29 -0.63
N PRO A 131 -7.93 -15.82 0.26
CA PRO A 131 -7.81 -14.51 0.89
C PRO A 131 -6.44 -14.33 1.54
N THR A 132 -5.87 -13.13 1.43
CA THR A 132 -4.61 -12.80 2.10
C THR A 132 -4.78 -12.81 3.62
N LYS A 133 -3.74 -13.27 4.32
CA LYS A 133 -3.67 -13.21 5.79
C LYS A 133 -3.94 -11.80 6.30
N THR A 134 -3.40 -10.78 5.62
CA THR A 134 -3.64 -9.36 5.90
C THR A 134 -5.11 -8.98 5.87
N GLY A 135 -5.83 -9.34 4.79
CA GLY A 135 -7.27 -9.08 4.69
C GLY A 135 -8.04 -9.76 5.81
N LEU A 136 -7.79 -11.05 6.04
CA LEU A 136 -8.47 -11.82 7.09
C LEU A 136 -8.23 -11.23 8.48
N THR A 137 -7.00 -10.86 8.82
CA THR A 137 -6.67 -10.26 10.13
C THR A 137 -7.28 -8.86 10.29
N ALA A 138 -7.35 -8.05 9.21
CA ALA A 138 -8.04 -6.77 9.25
C ALA A 138 -9.56 -6.92 9.45
N LEU A 139 -10.19 -7.94 8.85
CA LEU A 139 -11.58 -8.27 9.08
C LEU A 139 -11.82 -8.82 10.50
N GLU A 140 -10.94 -9.70 10.97
CA GLU A 140 -11.02 -10.27 12.32
C GLU A 140 -10.93 -9.17 13.38
N LEU A 141 -10.03 -8.19 13.20
CA LEU A 141 -9.94 -7.02 14.08
C LEU A 141 -11.26 -6.26 14.18
N GLN A 142 -11.91 -6.00 13.02
CA GLN A 142 -13.19 -5.29 12.98
C GLN A 142 -14.32 -6.07 13.65
N ASN A 143 -14.35 -7.39 13.46
CA ASN A 143 -15.36 -8.27 14.06
C ASN A 143 -15.20 -8.41 15.57
N LYS A 144 -13.94 -8.44 16.06
CA LYS A 144 -13.64 -8.54 17.49
C LYS A 144 -13.80 -7.21 18.24
N LEU A 145 -13.89 -6.08 17.54
CA LEU A 145 -14.11 -4.75 18.11
C LEU A 145 -15.39 -4.11 17.54
N PRO A 146 -16.59 -4.65 17.87
CA PRO A 146 -17.85 -4.21 17.27
C PRO A 146 -18.19 -2.75 17.61
N LYS A 147 -17.83 -2.27 18.80
CA LYS A 147 -18.09 -0.88 19.25
C LYS A 147 -17.11 0.15 18.64
N ALA A 148 -16.06 -0.29 17.97
CA ALA A 148 -15.06 0.59 17.37
C ALA A 148 -15.62 1.42 16.23
N ARG A 149 -15.10 2.64 16.08
CA ARG A 149 -15.39 3.55 14.97
C ARG A 149 -14.35 3.33 13.87
N VAL A 150 -14.78 2.92 12.69
CA VAL A 150 -13.85 2.55 11.61
C VAL A 150 -13.82 3.63 10.54
N VAL A 151 -12.62 4.07 10.18
CA VAL A 151 -12.37 5.01 9.08
C VAL A 151 -11.54 4.28 8.02
N TYR A 152 -12.04 4.26 6.79
CA TYR A 152 -11.30 3.75 5.63
C TYR A 152 -10.78 4.94 4.83
N ALA A 153 -9.47 5.16 4.84
CA ALA A 153 -8.82 6.21 4.05
C ALA A 153 -8.14 5.59 2.84
N SER A 154 -8.58 5.97 1.64
CA SER A 154 -8.03 5.48 0.38
C SER A 154 -8.26 6.47 -0.75
N ALA A 155 -7.22 6.72 -1.55
CA ALA A 155 -7.31 7.54 -2.75
C ALA A 155 -8.11 6.87 -3.88
N THR A 156 -8.26 5.54 -3.85
CA THR A 156 -8.88 4.75 -4.93
C THR A 156 -9.93 3.77 -4.39
N GLY A 157 -10.53 4.06 -3.23
CA GLY A 157 -11.38 3.09 -2.52
C GLY A 157 -12.61 2.63 -3.31
N ALA A 158 -13.22 3.53 -4.08
CA ALA A 158 -14.47 3.30 -4.81
C ALA A 158 -14.28 3.20 -6.34
N SER A 159 -13.06 2.91 -6.83
CA SER A 159 -12.83 2.78 -8.27
C SER A 159 -13.25 1.41 -8.83
N GLU A 160 -13.15 0.34 -8.04
CA GLU A 160 -13.63 -0.99 -8.40
C GLU A 160 -14.44 -1.57 -7.22
N PRO A 161 -15.64 -2.14 -7.44
CA PRO A 161 -16.48 -2.68 -6.37
C PRO A 161 -15.76 -3.71 -5.50
N ARG A 162 -14.90 -4.55 -6.12
CA ARG A 162 -14.11 -5.59 -5.44
C ARG A 162 -13.18 -5.02 -4.38
N ASN A 163 -12.70 -3.79 -4.58
CA ASN A 163 -11.80 -3.12 -3.64
C ASN A 163 -12.50 -2.65 -2.36
N MET A 164 -13.81 -2.86 -2.24
CA MET A 164 -14.59 -2.55 -1.03
C MET A 164 -14.72 -3.74 -0.08
N ALA A 165 -14.24 -4.93 -0.41
CA ALA A 165 -14.45 -6.16 0.37
C ALA A 165 -14.14 -6.05 1.87
N TYR A 166 -13.10 -5.29 2.23
CA TYR A 166 -12.69 -5.07 3.62
C TYR A 166 -13.50 -3.99 4.35
N MET A 167 -14.31 -3.21 3.63
CA MET A 167 -15.11 -2.10 4.14
C MET A 167 -16.46 -2.56 4.73
N VAL A 168 -16.43 -3.65 5.50
CA VAL A 168 -17.63 -4.32 6.01
C VAL A 168 -18.45 -3.46 6.97
N ARG A 169 -17.87 -2.38 7.51
CA ARG A 169 -18.55 -1.47 8.45
C ARG A 169 -19.35 -0.35 7.77
N LEU A 170 -19.36 -0.30 6.44
CA LEU A 170 -20.17 0.67 5.68
C LEU A 170 -21.67 0.33 5.66
N GLY A 171 -22.06 -0.90 6.03
CA GLY A 171 -23.48 -1.30 6.07
C GLY A 171 -24.13 -1.37 4.69
N ILE A 172 -23.35 -1.64 3.65
CA ILE A 172 -23.84 -1.83 2.27
C ILE A 172 -24.36 -3.27 2.09
N TRP A 173 -23.68 -4.23 2.71
CA TRP A 173 -24.07 -5.64 2.76
C TRP A 173 -24.09 -6.15 4.20
N GLY A 174 -24.70 -7.31 4.41
CA GLY A 174 -24.88 -7.96 5.71
C GLY A 174 -26.30 -7.80 6.26
N ALA A 175 -26.47 -8.15 7.53
CA ALA A 175 -27.78 -8.16 8.19
C ALA A 175 -28.46 -6.77 8.13
N GLY A 176 -29.72 -6.75 7.71
CA GLY A 176 -30.51 -5.51 7.59
C GLY A 176 -30.24 -4.69 6.33
N THR A 177 -29.50 -5.22 5.35
CA THR A 177 -29.20 -4.56 4.08
C THR A 177 -29.81 -5.34 2.90
N PRO A 178 -29.98 -4.72 1.70
CA PRO A 178 -30.47 -5.41 0.51
C PRO A 178 -29.56 -6.55 0.00
N PHE A 179 -28.29 -6.57 0.41
CA PHE A 179 -27.30 -7.56 -0.01
C PHE A 179 -26.88 -8.41 1.19
N ALA A 180 -27.25 -9.70 1.21
CA ALA A 180 -26.93 -10.58 2.32
C ALA A 180 -25.41 -10.77 2.51
N SER A 181 -24.67 -10.84 1.40
CA SER A 181 -23.22 -10.98 1.38
C SER A 181 -22.54 -9.99 0.41
N PHE A 182 -21.22 -9.86 0.54
CA PHE A 182 -20.41 -9.08 -0.40
C PHE A 182 -20.48 -9.62 -1.84
N ASN A 183 -20.60 -10.93 -2.03
CA ASN A 183 -20.70 -11.53 -3.36
C ASN A 183 -22.01 -11.14 -4.06
N ASP A 184 -23.12 -11.04 -3.30
CA ASP A 184 -24.41 -10.60 -3.84
C ASP A 184 -24.32 -9.15 -4.31
N PHE A 185 -23.67 -8.29 -3.51
CA PHE A 185 -23.39 -6.91 -3.86
C PHE A 185 -22.54 -6.80 -5.13
N ILE A 186 -21.41 -7.51 -5.20
CA ILE A 186 -20.50 -7.49 -6.36
C ILE A 186 -21.22 -7.93 -7.62
N THR A 187 -21.95 -9.05 -7.56
CA THR A 187 -22.70 -9.58 -8.71
C THR A 187 -23.71 -8.57 -9.23
N ALA A 188 -24.43 -7.88 -8.33
CA ALA A 188 -25.41 -6.87 -8.70
C ALA A 188 -24.79 -5.62 -9.34
N VAL A 189 -23.66 -5.14 -8.80
CA VAL A 189 -22.97 -3.95 -9.30
C VAL A 189 -22.25 -4.23 -10.62
N GLU A 190 -21.52 -5.35 -10.73
CA GLU A 190 -20.79 -5.72 -11.95
C GLU A 190 -21.73 -5.95 -13.13
N LYS A 191 -22.88 -6.60 -12.92
CA LYS A 191 -23.90 -6.80 -13.97
C LYS A 191 -24.42 -5.50 -14.56
N ARG A 192 -24.42 -4.41 -13.78
CA ARG A 192 -24.96 -3.10 -14.16
C ARG A 192 -23.86 -2.08 -14.50
N GLY A 193 -22.59 -2.49 -14.40
CA GLY A 193 -21.43 -1.70 -14.78
C GLY A 193 -21.23 -0.44 -13.92
N VAL A 194 -20.54 0.54 -14.51
CA VAL A 194 -20.10 1.77 -13.85
C VAL A 194 -21.26 2.61 -13.30
N GLY A 195 -22.42 2.63 -13.96
CA GLY A 195 -23.59 3.39 -13.49
C GLY A 195 -24.14 2.90 -12.16
N ALA A 196 -24.09 1.59 -11.88
CA ALA A 196 -24.47 1.08 -10.56
C ALA A 196 -23.47 1.47 -9.47
N MET A 197 -22.18 1.53 -9.80
CA MET A 197 -21.15 1.98 -8.86
C MET A 197 -21.32 3.47 -8.52
N GLU A 198 -21.72 4.30 -9.48
CA GLU A 198 -22.04 5.72 -9.24
C GLU A 198 -23.23 5.89 -8.29
N VAL A 199 -24.28 5.07 -8.43
CA VAL A 199 -25.43 5.07 -7.52
C VAL A 199 -25.01 4.68 -6.11
N VAL A 200 -24.17 3.64 -5.96
CA VAL A 200 -23.63 3.24 -4.64
C VAL A 200 -22.81 4.37 -4.02
N ALA A 201 -21.92 5.00 -4.80
CA ALA A 201 -21.12 6.13 -4.32
C ALA A 201 -22.00 7.34 -3.93
N MET A 202 -23.07 7.59 -4.68
CA MET A 202 -24.05 8.64 -4.39
C MET A 202 -24.80 8.36 -3.08
N ASP A 203 -25.32 7.15 -2.89
CA ASP A 203 -26.01 6.74 -1.65
C ASP A 203 -25.06 6.83 -0.44
N MET A 204 -23.82 6.35 -0.56
CA MET A 204 -22.82 6.47 0.49
C MET A 204 -22.52 7.93 0.84
N LYS A 205 -22.47 8.82 -0.16
CA LYS A 205 -22.24 10.26 0.03
C LYS A 205 -23.44 10.93 0.71
N LEU A 206 -24.67 10.60 0.28
CA LEU A 206 -25.91 11.12 0.88
C LEU A 206 -26.06 10.71 2.35
N ARG A 207 -25.66 9.49 2.69
CA ARG A 207 -25.65 8.99 4.08
C ARG A 207 -24.49 9.52 4.93
N GLY A 208 -23.61 10.34 4.36
CA GLY A 208 -22.42 10.86 5.05
C GLY A 208 -21.35 9.81 5.35
N MET A 209 -21.44 8.63 4.73
CA MET A 209 -20.49 7.52 4.92
C MET A 209 -19.27 7.64 4.02
N TYR A 210 -19.37 8.45 2.96
CA TYR A 210 -18.32 8.63 1.98
C TYR A 210 -18.07 10.10 1.69
N ILE A 211 -16.80 10.47 1.81
CA ILE A 211 -16.30 11.75 1.36
C ILE A 211 -15.18 11.50 0.36
N ALA A 212 -15.35 12.04 -0.84
CA ALA A 212 -14.29 12.13 -1.82
C ALA A 212 -14.18 13.58 -2.25
N ARG A 213 -13.01 14.17 -1.99
CA ARG A 213 -12.67 15.51 -2.46
C ARG A 213 -11.63 15.36 -3.54
N GLN A 214 -11.89 15.87 -4.74
CA GLN A 214 -10.82 15.96 -5.72
C GLN A 214 -9.88 17.11 -5.31
N LEU A 215 -8.58 16.91 -5.47
CA LEU A 215 -7.67 18.05 -5.52
C LEU A 215 -8.10 18.94 -6.68
N SER A 216 -8.22 20.22 -6.42
CA SER A 216 -8.32 21.19 -7.50
C SER A 216 -7.01 21.14 -8.30
N PHE A 217 -7.11 20.95 -9.61
CA PHE A 217 -5.99 21.14 -10.53
C PHE A 217 -5.78 22.63 -10.86
N HIS A 218 -6.45 23.54 -10.15
CA HIS A 218 -6.23 24.97 -10.31
C HIS A 218 -4.76 25.30 -10.03
N GLY A 219 -4.08 25.87 -11.03
CA GLY A 219 -2.64 26.14 -10.98
C GLY A 219 -1.73 24.95 -11.32
N VAL A 220 -2.27 23.80 -11.73
CA VAL A 220 -1.49 22.63 -12.18
C VAL A 220 -1.52 22.54 -13.70
N SER A 221 -0.34 22.57 -14.32
CA SER A 221 -0.15 22.35 -15.75
C SER A 221 0.39 20.95 -16.02
N PHE A 222 -0.23 20.20 -16.93
CA PHE A 222 0.26 18.92 -17.41
C PHE A 222 0.87 19.08 -18.80
N LYS A 223 2.06 18.50 -19.01
CA LYS A 223 2.71 18.46 -20.32
C LYS A 223 3.28 17.06 -20.52
N ILE A 224 2.91 16.44 -21.63
CA ILE A 224 3.57 15.23 -22.12
C ILE A 224 4.72 15.69 -23.01
N GLU A 225 5.94 15.26 -22.70
CA GLU A 225 7.11 15.55 -23.51
C GLU A 225 7.61 14.27 -24.19
N GLU A 226 7.60 14.30 -25.52
CA GLU A 226 8.18 13.24 -26.33
C GLU A 226 9.67 13.50 -26.51
N VAL A 227 10.49 12.59 -25.99
CA VAL A 227 11.95 12.66 -26.10
C VAL A 227 12.38 11.87 -27.32
N ALA A 228 12.87 12.55 -28.34
CA ALA A 228 13.41 11.92 -29.53
C ALA A 228 14.68 11.11 -29.19
N LEU A 229 14.83 9.93 -29.79
CA LEU A 229 16.04 9.13 -29.64
C LEU A 229 17.16 9.74 -30.49
N SER A 230 18.33 9.97 -29.87
CA SER A 230 19.52 10.38 -30.62
C SER A 230 20.02 9.24 -31.50
N ASP A 231 20.75 9.58 -32.56
CA ASP A 231 21.27 8.56 -33.48
C ASP A 231 22.34 7.69 -32.82
N GLU A 232 23.08 8.22 -31.86
CA GLU A 232 23.98 7.44 -31.01
C GLU A 232 23.21 6.41 -30.18
N PHE A 233 22.07 6.81 -29.60
CA PHE A 233 21.25 5.90 -28.81
C PHE A 233 20.60 4.82 -29.67
N LYS A 234 20.15 5.15 -30.90
CA LYS A 234 19.66 4.14 -31.85
C LYS A 234 20.72 3.08 -32.14
N LYS A 235 21.97 3.49 -32.39
CA LYS A 235 23.09 2.55 -32.59
C LYS A 235 23.30 1.64 -31.38
N VAL A 236 23.28 2.18 -30.15
CA VAL A 236 23.40 1.38 -28.93
C VAL A 236 22.23 0.41 -28.79
N TYR A 237 21.02 0.84 -29.14
CA TYR A 237 19.84 -0.01 -29.11
C TYR A 237 19.96 -1.16 -30.11
N ASP A 238 20.33 -0.88 -31.35
CA ASP A 238 20.49 -1.90 -32.41
C ASP A 238 21.60 -2.90 -32.06
N GLN A 239 22.76 -2.42 -31.60
CA GLN A 239 23.84 -3.29 -31.10
C GLN A 239 23.42 -4.15 -29.92
N SER A 240 22.56 -3.61 -29.04
CA SER A 240 22.01 -4.39 -27.93
C SER A 240 21.07 -5.49 -28.42
N VAL A 241 20.27 -5.22 -29.46
CA VAL A 241 19.41 -6.24 -30.08
C VAL A 241 20.26 -7.35 -30.70
N GLU A 242 21.31 -6.99 -31.44
CA GLU A 242 22.26 -7.97 -32.01
C GLU A 242 22.86 -8.87 -30.92
N LEU A 243 23.32 -8.28 -29.81
CA LEU A 243 23.85 -9.02 -28.66
C LEU A 243 22.82 -10.00 -28.07
N TRP A 244 21.57 -9.58 -27.91
CA TRP A 244 20.52 -10.45 -27.34
C TRP A 244 20.11 -11.57 -28.31
N VAL A 245 20.15 -11.32 -29.62
CA VAL A 245 19.93 -12.36 -30.65
C VAL A 245 21.05 -13.38 -30.64
N GLU A 246 22.31 -12.93 -30.59
CA GLU A 246 23.47 -13.82 -30.48
C GLU A 246 23.40 -14.64 -29.18
N ALA A 247 23.10 -14.00 -28.05
CA ALA A 247 22.94 -14.68 -26.77
C ALA A 247 21.84 -15.76 -26.87
N MET A 248 20.70 -15.47 -27.51
CA MET A 248 19.63 -16.45 -27.70
C MET A 248 20.10 -17.67 -28.50
N GLN A 249 20.88 -17.46 -29.56
CA GLN A 249 21.48 -18.56 -30.34
C GLN A 249 22.41 -19.40 -29.46
N LYS A 250 23.30 -18.75 -28.70
CA LYS A 250 24.25 -19.44 -27.80
C LYS A 250 23.56 -20.22 -26.68
N PHE A 251 22.50 -19.68 -26.09
CA PHE A 251 21.70 -20.40 -25.09
C PHE A 251 20.96 -21.60 -25.70
N THR A 252 20.52 -21.50 -26.96
CA THR A 252 19.90 -22.62 -27.69
C THR A 252 20.91 -23.72 -27.97
N GLU A 253 22.06 -23.38 -28.56
CA GLU A 253 23.18 -24.31 -28.82
C GLU A 253 23.63 -25.00 -27.53
N ALA A 254 23.82 -24.25 -26.44
CA ALA A 254 24.23 -24.81 -25.15
C ALA A 254 23.18 -25.78 -24.58
N ALA A 255 21.88 -25.47 -24.72
CA ALA A 255 20.80 -26.34 -24.25
C ALA A 255 20.69 -27.64 -25.06
N GLU A 256 21.08 -27.63 -26.34
CA GLU A 256 21.17 -28.83 -27.18
C GLU A 256 22.39 -29.67 -26.83
N LEU A 257 23.55 -29.06 -26.63
CA LEU A 257 24.80 -29.76 -26.28
C LEU A 257 24.74 -30.52 -24.96
N ILE A 258 24.02 -29.98 -23.96
CA ILE A 258 23.85 -30.62 -22.65
C ILE A 258 22.64 -31.55 -22.59
N ASP A 259 21.92 -31.75 -23.71
CA ASP A 259 20.64 -32.45 -23.78
C ASP A 259 19.67 -32.01 -22.67
N ALA A 260 19.46 -30.69 -22.55
CA ALA A 260 18.74 -30.12 -21.42
C ALA A 260 17.29 -30.61 -21.38
N GLU A 261 16.91 -31.19 -20.23
CA GLU A 261 15.53 -31.60 -19.96
C GLU A 261 14.55 -30.43 -20.09
N SER A 262 13.28 -30.75 -20.40
CA SER A 262 12.20 -29.76 -20.57
C SER A 262 12.06 -28.80 -19.38
N ARG A 263 12.23 -29.28 -18.14
CA ARG A 263 12.17 -28.44 -16.92
C ARG A 263 13.33 -27.45 -16.84
N MET A 264 14.53 -27.85 -17.24
CA MET A 264 15.71 -26.99 -17.27
C MET A 264 15.56 -25.91 -18.34
N LYS A 265 15.15 -26.28 -19.56
CA LYS A 265 14.85 -25.35 -20.66
C LYS A 265 13.82 -24.29 -20.24
N LYS A 266 12.74 -24.71 -19.58
CA LYS A 266 11.71 -23.78 -19.06
C LYS A 266 12.28 -22.76 -18.07
N THR A 267 13.13 -23.21 -17.14
CA THR A 267 13.73 -22.34 -16.12
C THR A 267 14.73 -21.37 -16.74
N MET A 268 15.60 -21.88 -17.63
CA MET A 268 16.59 -21.11 -18.37
C MET A 268 15.94 -19.99 -19.20
N TRP A 269 14.96 -20.33 -20.03
CA TRP A 269 14.26 -19.33 -20.86
C TRP A 269 13.45 -18.34 -20.02
N GLY A 270 12.89 -18.77 -18.89
CA GLY A 270 12.25 -17.86 -17.94
C GLY A 270 13.20 -16.79 -17.41
N GLN A 271 14.44 -17.16 -17.06
CA GLN A 271 15.46 -16.21 -16.61
C GLN A 271 15.97 -15.33 -17.75
N PHE A 272 16.22 -15.91 -18.93
CA PHE A 272 16.66 -15.20 -20.12
C PHE A 272 15.69 -14.08 -20.50
N TRP A 273 14.40 -14.39 -20.67
CA TRP A 273 13.40 -13.39 -21.06
C TRP A 273 13.13 -12.36 -19.97
N SER A 274 13.23 -12.76 -18.69
CA SER A 274 13.19 -11.82 -17.57
C SER A 274 14.35 -10.82 -17.58
N ALA A 275 15.57 -11.28 -17.87
CA ALA A 275 16.74 -10.42 -18.00
C ALA A 275 16.63 -9.50 -19.24
N HIS A 276 16.23 -10.05 -20.39
CA HIS A 276 16.01 -9.32 -21.64
C HIS A 276 15.01 -8.16 -21.46
N GLN A 277 13.83 -8.44 -20.90
CA GLN A 277 12.81 -7.41 -20.66
C GLN A 277 13.31 -6.31 -19.72
N ARG A 278 14.05 -6.67 -18.66
CA ARG A 278 14.64 -5.69 -17.73
C ARG A 278 15.67 -4.82 -18.43
N PHE A 279 16.56 -5.43 -19.21
CA PHE A 279 17.60 -4.73 -19.95
C PHE A 279 17.01 -3.63 -20.86
N PHE A 280 16.08 -3.98 -21.76
CA PHE A 280 15.50 -3.01 -22.68
C PHE A 280 14.64 -1.94 -21.99
N LYS A 281 13.94 -2.32 -20.92
CA LYS A 281 13.23 -1.34 -20.07
C LYS A 281 14.18 -0.28 -19.53
N TYR A 282 15.34 -0.69 -19.01
CA TYR A 282 16.33 0.25 -18.48
C TYR A 282 17.01 1.07 -19.56
N LEU A 283 17.33 0.45 -20.70
CA LEU A 283 17.89 1.16 -21.85
C LEU A 283 16.97 2.29 -22.28
N CYS A 284 15.66 2.02 -22.46
CA CYS A 284 14.66 3.02 -22.81
C CYS A 284 14.40 4.08 -21.73
N ILE A 285 14.65 3.78 -20.45
CA ILE A 285 14.60 4.80 -19.38
C ILE A 285 15.84 5.69 -19.46
N ALA A 286 17.01 5.10 -19.73
CA ALA A 286 18.29 5.81 -19.81
C ALA A 286 18.27 6.88 -20.91
N SER A 287 17.64 6.64 -22.06
CA SER A 287 17.51 7.64 -23.13
C SER A 287 16.83 8.94 -22.69
N LYS A 288 15.98 8.87 -21.65
CA LYS A 288 15.22 10.03 -21.14
C LYS A 288 15.96 10.80 -20.04
N VAL A 289 17.05 10.25 -19.49
CA VAL A 289 17.73 10.82 -18.31
C VAL A 289 18.28 12.21 -18.61
N ASN A 290 18.96 12.40 -19.73
CA ASN A 290 19.54 13.70 -20.10
C ASN A 290 18.46 14.78 -20.19
N HIS A 291 17.34 14.46 -20.86
CA HIS A 291 16.22 15.37 -20.99
C HIS A 291 15.60 15.71 -19.62
N ALA A 292 15.37 14.69 -18.77
CA ALA A 292 14.85 14.89 -17.42
C ALA A 292 15.77 15.78 -16.55
N VAL A 293 17.10 15.64 -16.69
CA VAL A 293 18.07 16.49 -15.98
C VAL A 293 17.99 17.95 -16.45
N VAL A 294 17.84 18.19 -17.75
CA VAL A 294 17.67 19.55 -18.30
C VAL A 294 16.40 20.18 -17.73
N VAL A 295 15.26 19.51 -17.82
CA VAL A 295 13.97 19.98 -17.29
C VAL A 295 14.05 20.25 -15.78
N ALA A 296 14.70 19.35 -15.02
CA ALA A 296 14.88 19.52 -13.58
C ALA A 296 15.74 20.76 -13.25
N ARG A 297 16.86 20.95 -13.96
CA ARG A 297 17.74 22.11 -13.76
C ARG A 297 17.04 23.42 -14.08
N GLU A 298 16.24 23.47 -15.15
CA GLU A 298 15.43 24.64 -15.48
C GLU A 298 14.41 24.94 -14.39
N ALA A 299 13.67 23.93 -13.91
CA ALA A 299 12.71 24.11 -12.83
C ALA A 299 13.36 24.65 -11.55
N ILE A 300 14.55 24.17 -11.20
CA ILE A 300 15.33 24.67 -10.06
C ILE A 300 15.74 26.13 -10.25
N LYS A 301 16.15 26.55 -11.46
CA LYS A 301 16.47 27.96 -11.76
C LYS A 301 15.26 28.89 -11.53
N TYR A 302 14.05 28.38 -11.72
CA TYR A 302 12.80 29.09 -11.40
C TYR A 302 12.38 28.99 -9.92
N GLY A 303 13.26 28.51 -9.04
CA GLY A 303 12.99 28.37 -7.60
C GLY A 303 11.99 27.26 -7.26
N LYS A 304 11.76 26.29 -8.17
CA LYS A 304 10.85 25.17 -7.93
C LYS A 304 11.57 23.98 -7.31
N CYS A 305 10.84 23.19 -6.53
CA CYS A 305 11.30 21.87 -6.08
C CYS A 305 10.91 20.79 -7.10
N VAL A 306 11.86 19.92 -7.46
CA VAL A 306 11.66 18.86 -8.45
C VAL A 306 11.50 17.52 -7.75
N VAL A 307 10.50 16.75 -8.17
CA VAL A 307 10.28 15.36 -7.74
C VAL A 307 10.25 14.49 -8.98
N ILE A 308 11.12 13.48 -9.04
CA ILE A 308 11.19 12.53 -10.16
C ILE A 308 10.61 11.19 -9.69
N GLY A 309 9.51 10.77 -10.30
CA GLY A 309 8.90 9.47 -10.05
C GLY A 309 9.18 8.52 -11.20
N LEU A 310 9.81 7.38 -10.92
CA LEU A 310 9.95 6.28 -11.88
C LEU A 310 8.85 5.26 -11.62
N GLN A 311 7.89 5.15 -12.55
CA GLN A 311 6.88 4.10 -12.48
C GLN A 311 7.48 2.79 -12.98
N SER A 312 8.31 2.17 -12.15
CA SER A 312 8.85 0.85 -12.45
C SER A 312 7.96 -0.20 -11.77
N THR A 313 7.59 -1.26 -12.49
CA THR A 313 7.06 -2.52 -11.90
C THR A 313 7.96 -3.16 -10.83
N GLY A 314 9.11 -2.55 -10.51
CA GLY A 314 9.98 -2.90 -9.40
C GLY A 314 9.51 -2.38 -8.05
N GLU A 315 8.33 -1.74 -7.94
CA GLU A 315 7.70 -1.42 -6.64
C GLU A 315 7.75 -2.62 -5.69
N ALA A 316 7.52 -3.85 -6.18
CA ALA A 316 7.63 -5.06 -5.36
C ALA A 316 9.06 -5.29 -4.82
N ARG A 317 10.12 -5.01 -5.59
CA ARG A 317 11.52 -5.14 -5.15
C ARG A 317 11.94 -4.00 -4.22
N THR A 318 11.52 -2.77 -4.50
CA THR A 318 11.74 -1.63 -3.59
C THR A 318 11.00 -1.86 -2.27
N LEU A 319 9.78 -2.41 -2.32
CA LEU A 319 9.01 -2.82 -1.14
C LEU A 319 9.67 -3.99 -0.40
N GLU A 320 10.16 -5.02 -1.08
CA GLU A 320 10.91 -6.14 -0.46
C GLU A 320 12.20 -5.65 0.21
N GLN A 321 12.89 -4.66 -0.38
CA GLN A 321 14.11 -4.12 0.18
C GLN A 321 13.82 -3.15 1.34
N LEU A 322 12.76 -2.34 1.25
CA LEU A 322 12.19 -1.59 2.37
C LEU A 322 11.75 -2.49 3.53
N GLU A 323 11.19 -3.67 3.23
CA GLU A 323 10.82 -4.68 4.23
C GLU A 323 12.05 -5.34 4.87
N ARG A 324 13.15 -5.51 4.11
CA ARG A 324 14.42 -6.04 4.63
C ARG A 324 15.18 -5.02 5.49
N ASP A 325 15.16 -3.76 5.12
CA ASP A 325 15.97 -2.70 5.74
C ASP A 325 15.17 -1.89 6.79
N ASP A 326 14.14 -2.50 7.40
CA ASP A 326 13.28 -1.93 8.47
C ASP A 326 12.70 -0.52 8.15
N GLY A 327 12.51 -0.21 6.87
CA GLY A 327 11.97 1.06 6.36
C GLY A 327 13.01 2.09 5.90
N GLU A 328 14.32 1.82 6.06
CA GLU A 328 15.35 2.77 5.64
C GLU A 328 15.90 2.45 4.24
N LEU A 329 15.72 3.37 3.29
CA LEU A 329 16.42 3.39 2.01
C LEU A 329 17.62 4.34 2.14
N SER A 330 18.79 3.79 2.45
CA SER A 330 20.04 4.56 2.48
C SER A 330 20.60 4.85 1.08
N ASP A 331 20.14 4.13 0.07
CA ASP A 331 20.64 4.25 -1.31
C ASP A 331 19.60 3.84 -2.38
N PHE A 332 19.89 4.09 -3.65
CA PHE A 332 19.01 3.71 -4.76
C PHE A 332 18.87 2.18 -4.86
N VAL A 333 17.64 1.65 -4.72
CA VAL A 333 17.38 0.22 -4.97
C VAL A 333 17.39 -0.05 -6.46
N SER A 334 18.55 -0.51 -6.94
CA SER A 334 18.68 -1.03 -8.29
C SER A 334 17.78 -2.26 -8.45
N THR A 335 16.86 -2.20 -9.40
CA THR A 335 16.09 -3.39 -9.80
C THR A 335 16.92 -4.34 -10.68
N ALA A 336 18.16 -3.95 -11.03
CA ALA A 336 19.14 -4.78 -11.70
C ALA A 336 19.99 -5.54 -10.66
N LYS A 337 19.40 -6.62 -10.14
CA LYS A 337 20.09 -7.78 -9.57
C LYS A 337 19.67 -9.00 -10.35
#